data_AF-A0A516ITR7-F1
#
_entry.id   AF-A0A516ITR7-F1
#
_cell.length_a   1.000
_cell.length_b   1.000
_cell.length_c   1.000
_cell.angle_alpha   90.00
_cell.angle_beta   90.00
_cell.angle_gamma   90.00
#
_symmetry.space_group_name_H-M   'P 1'
#
loop_
_entity.id
_entity.type
_entity.pdbx_description
1 polymer ?
#
loop_
_entity_poly.entity_id
_entity_poly.type
_entity_poly.pdbx_seq_one_letter_code
_entity_poly.pdbx_strand_id
1 'polypeptide(L)' 'MTEPSWRKPAGIFAILLLIIGWAVLIASLAGSVGRWPVLLQGAFYLFAGLAWILPLKPLLRWMETGRFRA' A
#
# COMPACT_ATOMS: atom_id res chain seq x y z
N MET A 1 -32.04 9.12 -5.99
CA MET A 1 -31.40 8.82 -4.69
C MET A 1 -30.16 7.99 -5.01
N THR A 2 -28.96 8.45 -4.68
CA THR A 2 -27.73 7.67 -4.88
C THR A 2 -27.76 6.48 -3.92
N GLU A 3 -27.88 5.26 -4.47
CA GLU A 3 -27.83 4.03 -3.70
C GLU A 3 -26.54 3.96 -2.85
N PRO A 4 -26.60 3.51 -1.58
CA PRO A 4 -25.41 3.37 -0.75
C PRO A 4 -24.46 2.32 -1.33
N SER A 5 -23.25 2.75 -1.70
CA SER A 5 -22.20 1.88 -2.25
C SER A 5 -21.25 1.40 -1.16
N TRP A 6 -21.34 0.11 -0.79
CA TRP A 6 -20.46 -0.54 0.19
C TRP A 6 -18.98 -0.61 -0.21
N ARG A 7 -18.67 -0.39 -1.48
CA ARG A 7 -17.29 -0.39 -2.02
C ARG A 7 -16.39 0.67 -1.40
N LYS A 8 -16.96 1.80 -0.96
CA LYS A 8 -16.20 2.89 -0.33
C LYS A 8 -15.67 2.49 1.05
N PRO A 9 -16.51 2.06 2.02
CA PRO A 9 -16.00 1.59 3.31
C PRO A 9 -15.10 0.35 3.17
N ALA A 10 -15.49 -0.62 2.33
CA ALA A 10 -14.65 -1.80 2.07
C ALA A 10 -13.26 -1.42 1.49
N GLY A 11 -13.22 -0.45 0.58
CA GLY A 11 -11.99 0.06 0.00
C GLY A 11 -11.09 0.78 1.02
N ILE A 12 -11.67 1.56 1.93
CA ILE A 12 -10.93 2.19 3.03
C ILE A 12 -10.28 1.11 3.92
N PHE A 13 -11.04 0.07 4.31
CA PHE A 13 -10.48 -1.04 5.08
C PHE A 13 -9.36 -1.78 4.34
N ALA A 14 -9.51 -1.99 3.03
CA ALA A 14 -8.47 -2.59 2.20
C ALA A 14 -7.19 -1.73 2.15
N ILE A 15 -7.32 -0.40 2.03
CA ILE A 15 -6.18 0.54 2.08
C ILE A 15 -5.49 0.46 3.46
N LEU A 16 -6.26 0.48 4.55
CA LEU A 16 -5.72 0.39 5.90
C LEU A 16 -4.97 -0.93 6.12
N LEU A 17 -5.55 -2.05 5.73
CA LEU A 17 -4.91 -3.37 5.81
C LEU A 17 -3.62 -3.42 4.97
N LEU A 18 -3.64 -2.84 3.78
CA LEU A 18 -2.47 -2.75 2.91
C LEU A 18 -1.34 -1.93 3.58
N ILE A 19 -1.66 -0.77 4.14
CA ILE A 19 -0.68 0.09 4.81
C ILE A 19 -0.12 -0.62 6.05
N ILE A 20 -0.97 -1.23 6.87
CA ILE A 20 -0.54 -1.98 8.06
C ILE A 20 0.36 -3.17 7.66
N GLY A 21 -0.08 -3.97 6.68
CA GLY A 21 0.69 -5.11 6.19
C GLY A 21 2.05 -4.68 5.62
N TRP A 22 2.07 -3.59 4.85
CA TRP A 22 3.30 -3.03 4.31
C TRP A 22 4.23 -2.51 5.40
N ALA A 23 3.70 -1.79 6.39
CA ALA A 23 4.47 -1.28 7.52
C ALA A 23 5.08 -2.43 8.35
N VAL A 24 4.29 -3.47 8.66
CA VAL A 24 4.77 -4.66 9.38
C VAL A 24 5.86 -5.38 8.58
N LEU A 25 5.66 -5.57 7.28
CA LEU A 25 6.65 -6.20 6.40
C LEU A 25 7.98 -5.43 6.44
N ILE A 26 7.96 -4.12 6.20
CA ILE A 26 9.18 -3.31 6.18
C ILE A 26 9.83 -3.21 7.57
N ALA A 27 9.04 -3.05 8.63
CA ALA A 27 9.55 -3.03 10.00
C ALA A 27 10.22 -4.35 10.38
N SER A 28 9.68 -5.49 9.93
CA SER A 28 10.28 -6.82 10.19
C SER A 28 11.67 -6.97 9.54
N LEU A 29 11.93 -6.24 8.45
CA LEU A 29 13.21 -6.25 7.74
C LEU A 29 14.23 -5.25 8.32
N ALA A 30 13.81 -4.33 9.18
CA ALA A 30 14.66 -3.24 9.68
C ALA A 30 15.91 -3.74 10.42
N GLY A 31 15.83 -4.87 11.13
CA GLY A 31 16.98 -5.47 11.81
C GLY A 31 18.09 -5.95 10.85
N SER A 32 17.71 -6.43 9.67
CA SER A 32 18.65 -6.85 8.62
C SER A 32 19.15 -5.65 7.81
N VAL A 33 18.23 -4.78 7.39
CA VAL A 33 18.55 -3.58 6.59
C VAL A 33 19.44 -2.62 7.37
N GLY A 34 19.23 -2.49 8.69
CA GLY A 34 20.04 -1.63 9.55
C GLY A 34 21.53 -1.99 9.61
N ARG A 35 21.92 -3.18 9.15
CA ARG A 35 23.32 -3.63 9.06
C ARG A 35 24.00 -3.25 7.74
N TRP A 36 23.24 -2.76 6.75
CA TRP A 36 23.77 -2.40 5.45
C TRP A 36 24.48 -1.04 5.47
N PRO A 37 25.36 -0.74 4.50
CA PRO A 37 25.84 0.61 4.25
C PRO A 37 24.67 1.60 4.08
N VAL A 38 24.85 2.83 4.59
CA VAL A 38 23.80 3.86 4.63
C VAL A 38 23.15 4.14 3.27
N LEU A 39 23.92 4.08 2.18
CA LEU A 39 23.41 4.29 0.82
C LEU A 39 22.42 3.20 0.39
N LEU A 40 22.69 1.94 0.77
CA LEU A 40 21.80 0.82 0.47
C LEU A 40 20.54 0.87 1.33
N GLN A 41 20.66 1.31 2.59
CA GLN A 41 19.49 1.57 3.43
C GLN A 41 18.60 2.65 2.82
N GLY A 42 19.20 3.77 2.40
CA GLY A 42 18.49 4.87 1.74
C GLY A 42 17.77 4.42 0.48
N ALA A 43 18.46 3.69 -0.41
CA ALA A 43 17.83 3.12 -1.60
C ALA A 43 16.67 2.19 -1.25
N PHE A 44 16.85 1.28 -0.29
CA PHE A 44 15.81 0.36 0.15
C PHE A 44 14.55 1.10 0.64
N TYR A 45 14.71 2.06 1.55
CA TYR A 45 13.57 2.80 2.10
C TYR A 45 12.92 3.73 1.06
N LEU A 46 13.68 4.28 0.12
CA LEU A 46 13.13 5.03 -1.01
C LEU A 46 12.22 4.15 -1.86
N PHE A 47 12.70 2.99 -2.30
CA PHE A 47 11.90 2.06 -3.09
C PHE A 47 10.71 1.51 -2.30
N ALA A 48 10.90 1.17 -1.02
CA ALA A 48 9.80 0.72 -0.16
C ALA A 48 8.72 1.80 0.01
N GLY A 49 9.12 3.07 0.12
CA GLY A 49 8.22 4.23 0.19
C GLY A 49 7.49 4.53 -1.12
N LEU A 50 7.99 4.06 -2.26
CA LEU A 50 7.31 4.20 -3.56
C LEU A 50 6.45 2.98 -3.91
N ALA A 51 6.93 1.78 -3.61
CA ALA A 51 6.32 0.53 -4.06
C ALA A 51 4.91 0.30 -3.50
N TRP A 52 4.63 0.74 -2.26
CA TRP A 52 3.30 0.58 -1.65
C TRP A 52 2.19 1.36 -2.38
N ILE A 53 2.54 2.34 -3.21
CA ILE A 53 1.58 3.12 -4.01
C ILE A 53 1.02 2.30 -5.18
N LEU A 54 1.81 1.36 -5.72
CA LEU A 54 1.42 0.52 -6.86
C LEU A 54 0.05 -0.16 -6.68
N PRO A 55 -0.25 -0.83 -5.56
CA PRO A 55 -1.55 -1.44 -5.32
C PRO A 55 -2.69 -0.44 -5.06
N LEU A 56 -2.43 0.83 -4.69
CA LEU A 56 -3.52 1.82 -4.50
C LEU A 56 -4.25 2.14 -5.79
N LYS A 57 -3.54 2.26 -6.92
CA LYS A 57 -4.13 2.65 -8.20
C LYS A 57 -5.29 1.72 -8.64
N PRO A 58 -5.14 0.39 -8.72
CA PRO A 58 -6.26 -0.50 -9.06
C PRO A 58 -7.35 -0.53 -7.98
N LEU A 59 -6.99 -0.38 -6.70
CA LEU A 59 -7.94 -0.39 -5.59
C LEU A 59 -8.87 0.84 -5.63
N LEU A 60 -8.30 2.03 -5.83
CA LEU A 60 -9.05 3.27 -6.00
C LEU A 60 -9.99 3.20 -7.20
N ARG A 61 -9.51 2.66 -8.34
CA ARG A 61 -10.39 2.45 -9.51
C ARG A 61 -11.56 1.53 -9.21
N TRP A 62 -11.33 0.45 -8.46
CA TRP A 62 -12.41 -0.44 -8.04
C TRP A 62 -13.38 0.27 -7.10
N MET A 63 -12.91 1.13 -6.20
CA MET A 63 -13.74 1.94 -5.30
C MET A 63 -14.63 2.96 -6.05
N GLU A 64 -14.21 3.41 -7.23
CA GLU A 64 -14.95 4.36 -8.06
C GLU A 64 -15.84 3.69 -9.13
N THR A 65 -15.31 2.71 -9.86
CA THR A 65 -15.98 2.09 -11.03
C THR A 65 -16.48 0.65 -10.84
N GLY A 66 -16.01 -0.05 -9.80
CA GLY A 66 -16.34 -1.47 -9.55
C GLY A 66 -15.52 -2.44 -10.40
N ARG A 67 -14.66 -1.94 -11.30
CA ARG A 67 -13.74 -2.76 -12.12
C ARG A 67 -12.30 -2.47 -11.76
N PHE A 68 -11.48 -3.52 -11.77
CA PHE A 68 -10.03 -3.42 -11.53
C PHE A 68 -9.22 -3.12 -12.79
N ARG A 69 -9.79 -3.38 -13.99
CA ARG A 69 -9.19 -3.14 -15.31
C ARG A 69 -10.15 -2.31 -16.17
N ALA A 70 -9.59 -1.61 -17.16
CA ALA A 70 -10.34 -0.90 -18.20
C ALA A 70 -11.20 -1.89 -19.00
#